data_AF-A0AAI8MXD4-F1
#
_entry.id   AF-A0AAI8MXD4-F1
#
_cell.length_a   1.000
_cell.length_b   1.000
_cell.length_c   1.000
_cell.angle_alpha   90.00
_cell.angle_beta   90.00
_cell.angle_gamma   90.00
#
_symmetry.space_group_name_H-M   'P 1'
#
loop_
_entity.id
_entity.type
_entity.pdbx_description
1 polymer ?
#
loop_
_entity_poly.entity_id
_entity_poly.type
_entity_poly.pdbx_seq_one_letter_code
_entity_poly.pdbx_strand_id
1 'polypeptide(L)'
;MTVIRKLLAALAGAQLLASAAVLLIFDLNGYDHMSGSFSWLAFAKGTVGTFPFYTAMAGCVLILLGGLIPVRKKKRISVQESGQSLK
;
A
#
# COMPACT_ATOMS: atom_id res chain seq x y z
N MET A 1 -11.74 -12.11 -1.42
CA MET A 1 -10.27 -12.34 -1.50
C MET A 1 -9.83 -13.27 -0.39
N THR A 2 -9.02 -14.29 -0.72
CA THR A 2 -8.34 -15.15 0.27
C THR A 2 -7.20 -14.38 0.96
N VAL A 3 -6.76 -14.84 2.14
CA VAL A 3 -5.63 -14.24 2.89
C VAL A 3 -4.38 -14.12 2.02
N ILE A 4 -4.07 -15.15 1.23
CA ILE A 4 -2.92 -15.18 0.32
C ILE A 4 -3.00 -14.05 -0.72
N ARG A 5 -4.18 -13.82 -1.33
CA ARG A 5 -4.35 -12.72 -2.31
C ARG A 5 -4.16 -11.34 -1.69
N LYS A 6 -4.54 -11.16 -0.43
CA LYS A 6 -4.31 -9.91 0.32
C LYS A 6 -2.85 -9.68 0.61
N LEU A 7 -2.15 -10.73 1.04
CA LEU A 7 -0.71 -10.70 1.25
C LEU A 7 0.04 -10.37 -0.04
N LEU A 8 -0.32 -11.03 -1.15
CA LEU A 8 0.27 -10.75 -2.47
C LEU A 8 0.01 -9.30 -2.93
N ALA A 9 -1.20 -8.78 -2.74
CA ALA A 9 -1.52 -7.39 -3.05
C ALA A 9 -0.70 -6.41 -2.19
N ALA A 10 -0.58 -6.67 -0.89
CA ALA A 10 0.24 -5.84 0.01
C ALA A 10 1.72 -5.87 -0.37
N LEU A 11 2.27 -7.04 -0.70
CA LEU A 11 3.66 -7.19 -1.15
C LEU A 11 3.92 -6.48 -2.48
N ALA A 12 3.03 -6.64 -3.46
CA ALA A 12 3.11 -5.93 -4.72
C ALA A 12 3.05 -4.41 -4.52
N GLY A 13 2.16 -3.94 -3.63
CA GLY A 13 2.06 -2.54 -3.29
C GLY A 13 3.31 -1.98 -2.61
N ALA A 14 3.89 -2.72 -1.67
CA ALA A 14 5.15 -2.36 -1.02
C ALA A 14 6.32 -2.30 -2.02
N GLN A 15 6.39 -3.25 -2.95
CA GLN A 15 7.40 -3.25 -4.01
C GLN A 15 7.29 -2.02 -4.91
N LEU A 16 6.08 -1.67 -5.35
CA LEU A 16 5.85 -0.48 -6.16
C LEU A 16 6.24 0.80 -5.41
N LEU A 17 5.93 0.89 -4.11
CA LEU A 17 6.35 2.02 -3.27
C LEU A 17 7.88 2.11 -3.15
N ALA A 18 8.56 0.98 -2.96
CA ALA A 18 10.02 0.95 -2.93
C ALA A 18 10.63 1.39 -4.27
N SER A 19 10.09 0.91 -5.40
CA SER A 19 10.53 1.33 -6.74
C SER A 19 10.27 2.82 -6.99
N ALA A 20 9.10 3.33 -6.60
CA ALA A 20 8.78 4.74 -6.71
C ALA A 20 9.72 5.62 -5.88
N ALA A 21 10.07 5.19 -4.67
CA ALA A 21 11.04 5.90 -3.83
C ALA A 21 12.42 6.00 -4.50
N VAL A 22 12.91 4.91 -5.09
CA VAL A 22 14.19 4.93 -5.84
C VAL A 22 14.14 5.90 -7.02
N LEU A 23 13.06 5.88 -7.80
CA LEU A 23 12.87 6.80 -8.92
C LEU A 23 12.81 8.27 -8.47
N LEU A 24 12.10 8.55 -7.37
CA LEU A 24 12.02 9.89 -6.79
C LEU A 24 13.38 10.39 -6.30
N ILE A 25 14.24 9.50 -5.77
CA ILE A 25 15.60 9.88 -5.37
C ILE A 25 16.43 10.27 -6.59
N PHE A 26 16.31 9.55 -7.71
CA PHE A 26 16.98 9.94 -8.95
C PHE A 26 16.47 11.27 -9.50
N ASP A 27 15.15 11.46 -9.55
CA ASP A 27 14.54 12.72 -9.98
C ASP A 27 14.98 13.88 -9.08
N LEU A 28 15.05 13.65 -7.77
CA LEU A 28 15.48 14.65 -6.79
C LEU A 28 16.94 15.05 -7.02
N ASN A 29 17.83 14.07 -7.19
CA ASN A 29 19.24 14.32 -7.47
C ASN A 29 19.42 15.09 -8.79
N GLY A 30 18.66 14.73 -9.83
CA GLY A 30 18.68 15.45 -11.11
C GLY A 30 18.17 16.89 -10.98
N TYR A 31 17.09 17.10 -10.23
CA TYR A 31 16.52 18.43 -9.98
C TYR A 31 17.49 19.32 -9.19
N ASP A 32 18.15 18.79 -8.15
CA ASP A 32 19.13 19.53 -7.36
C ASP A 32 20.32 19.98 -8.21
N HIS A 33 20.82 19.10 -9.09
CA HIS A 33 21.93 19.42 -9.98
C HIS A 33 21.59 20.46 -11.06
N MET A 34 20.33 20.55 -11.49
CA MET A 34 19.90 21.42 -12.59
C MET A 34 19.28 22.75 -12.13
N SER A 35 18.70 22.82 -10.93
CA SER A 35 17.83 23.94 -10.55
C SER A 35 18.59 25.18 -10.07
N GLY A 36 19.88 25.08 -9.72
CA GLY A 36 20.71 26.17 -9.18
C GLY A 36 20.25 26.71 -7.81
N SER A 37 18.98 26.53 -7.45
CA SER A 37 18.38 26.77 -6.15
C SER A 37 17.27 25.74 -5.90
N PHE A 38 17.47 24.93 -4.86
CA PHE A 38 16.56 23.83 -4.55
C PHE A 38 15.27 24.33 -3.87
N SER A 39 14.13 23.79 -4.27
CA SER A 39 12.82 24.07 -3.66
C SER A 39 11.96 22.81 -3.62
N TRP A 40 11.67 22.34 -2.40
CA TRP A 40 10.78 21.19 -2.17
C TRP A 40 9.40 21.36 -2.80
N LEU A 41 8.84 22.58 -2.75
CA LEU A 41 7.52 22.86 -3.33
C LEU A 41 7.54 22.73 -4.85
N ALA A 42 8.59 23.28 -5.49
CA ALA A 42 8.72 23.22 -6.94
C ALA A 42 8.97 21.78 -7.42
N PHE A 43 9.86 21.05 -6.72
CA PHE A 43 10.08 19.63 -6.97
C PHE A 43 8.78 18.84 -6.84
N ALA A 44 8.07 18.96 -5.72
CA ALA A 44 6.82 18.23 -5.48
C ALA A 44 5.76 18.52 -6.54
N LYS A 45 5.60 19.79 -6.96
CA LYS A 45 4.71 20.17 -8.06
C LYS A 45 5.12 19.52 -9.38
N GLY A 46 6.41 19.49 -9.69
CA GLY A 46 6.95 18.83 -10.89
C GLY A 46 6.83 17.31 -10.86
N THR A 47 6.79 16.71 -9.66
CA THR A 47 6.58 15.27 -9.48
C THR A 47 5.11 14.86 -9.69
N VAL A 48 4.13 15.73 -9.44
CA VAL A 48 2.72 15.35 -9.61
C VAL A 48 2.43 14.99 -11.07
N GLY A 49 1.88 13.79 -11.27
CA GLY A 49 1.55 13.29 -12.61
C GLY A 49 2.72 12.65 -13.36
N THR A 50 3.89 12.49 -12.74
CA THR A 50 5.00 11.73 -13.34
C THR A 50 4.85 10.23 -13.12
N PHE A 51 5.68 9.45 -13.80
CA PHE A 51 5.75 7.99 -13.63
C PHE A 51 6.02 7.55 -12.18
N PRO A 52 7.01 8.11 -11.44
CA PRO A 52 7.20 7.79 -10.03
C PRO A 52 5.96 8.10 -9.17
N PHE A 53 5.26 9.21 -9.45
CA PHE A 53 4.04 9.56 -8.73
C PHE A 53 2.93 8.52 -8.92
N TYR A 54 2.65 8.12 -10.16
CA TYR A 54 1.64 7.08 -10.44
C TYR A 54 2.05 5.71 -9.88
N THR A 55 3.34 5.40 -9.89
CA THR A 55 3.88 4.16 -9.30
C THR A 55 3.64 4.12 -7.78
N ALA A 56 3.93 5.23 -7.08
CA ALA A 56 3.65 5.35 -5.66
C ALA A 56 2.15 5.23 -5.36
N MET A 57 1.31 5.90 -6.16
CA MET A 57 -0.14 5.88 -6.00
C MET A 57 -0.72 4.47 -6.20
N ALA A 58 -0.27 3.75 -7.23
CA ALA A 58 -0.62 2.35 -7.45
C ALA A 58 -0.19 1.45 -6.28
N GLY A 59 1.02 1.68 -5.74
CA GLY A 59 1.51 1.00 -4.55
C GLY A 59 0.60 1.19 -3.34
N CYS A 60 0.22 2.44 -3.05
CA CYS A 60 -0.71 2.78 -1.98
C CYS A 60 -2.07 2.09 -2.16
N VAL A 61 -2.65 2.13 -3.36
CA VAL A 61 -3.94 1.48 -3.65
C VAL A 61 -3.87 -0.03 -3.37
N LEU A 62 -2.80 -0.71 -3.80
CA LEU A 62 -2.63 -2.15 -3.55
C LEU A 62 -2.48 -2.49 -2.06
N ILE A 63 -1.76 -1.67 -1.30
CA ILE A 63 -1.64 -1.84 0.16
C ILE A 63 -3.00 -1.66 0.83
N LEU A 64 -3.76 -0.62 0.44
CA LEU A 64 -5.11 -0.38 1.00
C LEU A 64 -6.05 -1.56 0.70
N LEU A 65 -6.03 -2.08 -0.54
CA LEU A 65 -6.81 -3.25 -0.93
C LEU A 65 -6.41 -4.53 -0.16
N GLY A 66 -5.11 -4.67 0.16
CA GLY A 66 -4.58 -5.79 0.94
C GLY A 66 -4.89 -5.70 2.44
N GLY A 67 -4.78 -4.51 3.04
CA GLY A 67 -4.81 -4.29 4.49
C GLY A 67 -6.18 -3.94 5.08
N LEU A 68 -7.00 -3.13 4.39
CA LEU A 68 -8.23 -2.57 4.98
C LEU A 68 -9.47 -3.43 4.83
N ILE A 69 -9.49 -4.37 3.89
CA ILE A 69 -10.65 -5.26 3.75
C ILE A 69 -10.52 -6.31 4.87
N PRO A 70 -11.42 -6.40 5.86
CA PRO A 70 -11.40 -7.52 6.80
C PRO A 70 -11.68 -8.81 6.05
N VAL A 71 -10.88 -9.87 6.28
CA VAL A 71 -11.32 -11.22 5.89
C VAL A 71 -12.47 -11.51 6.84
N ARG A 72 -13.72 -11.48 6.34
CA ARG A 72 -14.87 -11.92 7.14
C ARG A 72 -14.51 -13.29 7.72
N LYS A 73 -14.18 -13.33 9.02
CA LYS A 73 -14.13 -14.59 9.74
C LYS A 73 -15.57 -15.09 9.67
N LYS A 74 -15.80 -16.15 8.89
CA LYS A 74 -17.07 -16.87 8.93
C LYS A 74 -17.28 -17.18 10.42
N LYS A 75 -18.25 -16.54 11.09
CA LYS A 75 -18.65 -16.94 12.44
C LYS A 75 -19.01 -18.41 12.30
N ARG A 76 -18.13 -19.32 12.72
CA ARG A 76 -18.56 -20.66 13.06
C ARG A 76 -19.40 -20.45 14.31
N ILE A 77 -20.70 -20.38 14.12
CA ILE A 77 -21.64 -20.62 15.20
C ILE A 77 -21.45 -22.11 15.52
N SER A 78 -20.45 -22.41 16.34
CA SER A 78 -20.44 -23.68 17.06
C SER A 78 -21.47 -23.50 18.15
N VAL A 79 -22.69 -23.99 17.90
CA VAL A 79 -23.66 -24.28 18.95
C VAL A 79 -22.98 -25.31 19.85
N GLN A 80 -22.33 -24.82 20.89
CA GLN A 80 -21.92 -25.60 22.03
C GLN A 80 -22.95 -25.30 23.11
N GLU A 81 -24.08 -26.02 23.08
CA GLU A 81 -24.91 -26.22 24.27
C GLU A 81 -24.75 -27.67 24.71
N SER A 82 -23.62 -27.93 25.36
CA SER A 82 -23.54 -28.94 26.40
C SER A 82 -24.15 -28.33 27.67
N GLY A 83 -25.33 -28.77 28.08
CA GLY A 83 -25.84 -28.46 29.41
C GLY A 83 -27.34 -28.61 29.59
N GLN A 84 -27.82 -29.83 29.82
CA GLN A 84 -28.64 -30.15 30.99
C GLN A 84 -28.81 -31.68 31.14
N SER A 85 -27.86 -32.26 31.87
CA SER A 85 -28.20 -33.35 32.81
C SER A 85 -29.10 -32.75 33.87
N LEU A 86 -30.29 -33.32 34.09
CA LEU A 86 -30.96 -33.41 35.39
C LEU A 86 -32.26 -34.23 35.25
N LYS A 87 -32.21 -35.42 35.86
CA LYS A 87 -33.28 -36.38 36.22
C LYS A 87 -33.77 -37.35 35.16
#